data_AF-A0A2D6DT26-F1
#
_entry.id   AF-A0A2D6DT26-F1
#
_cell.length_a   1.000
_cell.length_b   1.000
_cell.length_c   1.000
_cell.angle_alpha   90.00
_cell.angle_beta   90.00
_cell.angle_gamma   90.00
#
_symmetry.space_group_name_H-M   'P 1'
#
loop_
_entity.id
_entity.type
_entity.pdbx_description
1 polymer ?
#
loop_
_entity_poly.entity_id
_entity_poly.type
_entity_poly.pdbx_seq_one_letter_code
_entity_poly.pdbx_strand_id
1 'polypeptide(L)'
;VSEQAIKLMQAEAQNHLDALKISMEDGKKTFAEATTELELKPVIRSEVTRSGTMGGVMREYTIAARVNPGKLSELITDTDEDERYGLARSFFLFVEKREAYEETGNEGMVDMQVEGRLRGYQSAALMNWFMQAKASANFSAAPTE
;
A
#
# COMPACT_ATOMS: atom_id res chain seq x y z
N VAL A 1 -16.00 17.62 -4.44
CA VAL A 1 -17.10 17.08 -3.59
C VAL A 1 -17.57 18.20 -2.66
N SER A 2 -18.88 18.38 -2.39
CA SER A 2 -19.33 19.44 -1.48
C SER A 2 -18.89 19.13 -0.04
N GLU A 3 -18.47 20.14 0.73
CA GLU A 3 -18.04 19.95 2.13
C GLU A 3 -19.09 19.25 3.00
N GLN A 4 -20.38 19.46 2.69
CA GLN A 4 -21.49 18.79 3.36
C GLN A 4 -21.49 17.28 3.12
N ALA A 5 -21.18 16.83 1.91
CA ALA A 5 -21.06 15.40 1.60
C ALA A 5 -19.87 14.75 2.34
N ILE A 6 -18.75 15.46 2.47
CA ILE A 6 -17.59 14.98 3.23
C ILE A 6 -17.95 14.80 4.71
N LYS A 7 -18.63 15.78 5.31
CA LYS A 7 -19.07 15.70 6.71
C LYS A 7 -20.06 14.55 6.95
N LEU A 8 -21.01 14.33 6.04
CA LEU A 8 -21.96 13.23 6.13
C LEU A 8 -21.26 11.87 6.07
N MET A 9 -20.37 11.69 5.10
CA MET A 9 -19.59 10.46 4.94
C MET A 9 -18.70 10.20 6.16
N GLN A 10 -18.06 11.24 6.70
CA GLN A 10 -17.26 11.12 7.91
C GLN A 10 -18.11 10.72 9.12
N ALA A 11 -19.30 11.31 9.29
CA ALA A 11 -20.21 10.99 10.38
C ALA A 11 -20.72 9.55 10.29
N GLU A 12 -21.07 9.09 9.09
CA GLU A 12 -21.51 7.71 8.86
C GLU A 12 -20.40 6.71 9.16
N ALA A 13 -19.19 6.96 8.65
CA ALA A 13 -18.02 6.13 8.92
C ALA A 13 -17.66 6.12 10.42
N GLN A 14 -17.82 7.25 11.12
CA GLN A 14 -17.61 7.34 12.56
C GLN A 14 -18.64 6.50 13.33
N ASN A 15 -19.92 6.56 12.95
CA ASN A 15 -20.97 5.74 13.58
C ASN A 15 -20.68 4.24 13.44
N HIS A 16 -20.23 3.80 12.27
CA HIS A 16 -19.83 2.41 12.06
C HIS A 16 -18.59 2.01 12.89
N LEU A 17 -17.60 2.90 12.97
CA LEU A 17 -16.40 2.66 13.78
C LEU A 17 -16.75 2.51 15.27
N ASP A 18 -17.63 3.37 15.79
CA ASP A 18 -18.02 3.34 17.20
C ASP A 18 -18.88 2.10 17.50
N ALA A 19 -19.80 1.73 16.60
CA ALA A 19 -20.58 0.50 16.73
C ALA A 19 -19.69 -0.76 16.73
N LEU A 20 -18.66 -0.80 15.86
CA LEU A 20 -17.70 -1.90 15.84
C LEU A 20 -16.84 -1.94 17.10
N LYS A 21 -16.36 -0.79 17.59
CA LYS A 21 -15.60 -0.73 18.85
C LYS A 21 -16.40 -1.29 20.01
N ILE A 22 -17.68 -0.92 20.13
CA ILE A 22 -18.59 -1.43 21.17
C ILE A 22 -18.81 -2.93 21.02
N SER A 23 -19.06 -3.42 19.80
CA SER A 23 -19.31 -4.84 19.53
C SER A 23 -18.08 -5.71 19.82
N MET A 24 -16.89 -5.19 19.54
CA MET A 24 -15.60 -5.87 19.75
C MET A 24 -14.99 -5.66 21.14
N GLU A 25 -15.60 -4.82 22.00
CA GLU A 25 -15.10 -4.53 23.34
C GLU A 25 -15.08 -5.80 24.21
N ASP A 26 -14.01 -5.95 25.01
CA ASP A 26 -13.74 -7.13 25.85
C ASP A 26 -13.64 -8.48 25.12
N GLY A 27 -13.40 -8.49 23.80
CA GLY A 27 -13.26 -9.72 23.03
C GLY A 27 -14.56 -10.53 22.93
N LYS A 28 -15.72 -9.87 23.12
CA LYS A 28 -17.04 -10.50 23.07
C LYS A 28 -17.37 -11.10 21.70
N LYS A 29 -16.87 -10.49 20.63
CA LYS A 29 -17.11 -10.89 19.24
C LYS A 29 -15.88 -10.67 18.37
N THR A 30 -15.67 -11.57 17.42
CA THR A 30 -14.68 -11.41 16.36
C THR A 30 -15.10 -10.30 15.39
N PHE A 31 -14.15 -9.75 14.63
CA PHE A 31 -14.46 -8.73 13.61
C PHE A 31 -15.48 -9.24 12.57
N ALA A 32 -15.40 -10.51 12.20
CA ALA A 32 -16.34 -11.14 11.25
C ALA A 32 -17.76 -11.21 11.81
N GLU A 33 -17.91 -11.58 13.09
CA GLU A 33 -19.22 -11.63 13.76
C GLU A 33 -19.81 -10.23 13.92
N ALA A 34 -18.99 -9.27 14.37
CA ALA A 34 -19.41 -7.89 14.58
C ALA A 34 -19.85 -7.21 13.26
N THR A 35 -19.13 -7.46 12.17
CA THR A 35 -19.50 -6.93 10.84
C THR A 35 -20.76 -7.57 10.27
N THR A 36 -20.98 -8.87 10.52
CA THR A 36 -22.20 -9.57 10.08
C THR A 36 -23.44 -9.05 10.81
N GLU A 37 -23.37 -8.85 12.13
CA GLU A 37 -24.47 -8.32 12.93
C GLU A 37 -24.82 -6.87 12.58
N LEU A 38 -23.81 -6.05 12.29
CA LEU A 38 -23.99 -4.67 11.88
C LEU A 38 -24.31 -4.51 10.38
N GLU A 39 -24.51 -5.63 9.66
CA GLU A 39 -24.76 -5.69 8.22
C GLU A 39 -23.70 -4.93 7.38
N LEU A 40 -22.47 -4.85 7.89
CA LEU A 40 -21.35 -4.20 7.23
C LEU A 40 -20.74 -5.11 6.17
N LYS A 41 -20.30 -4.51 5.06
CA LYS A 41 -19.63 -5.21 3.96
C LYS A 41 -18.15 -4.80 3.91
N PRO A 42 -17.29 -5.31 4.81
CA PRO A 42 -15.88 -4.97 4.79
C PRO A 42 -15.19 -5.50 3.53
N VAL A 43 -14.24 -4.74 3.00
CA VAL A 43 -13.39 -5.19 1.89
C VAL A 43 -12.23 -5.98 2.47
N ILE A 44 -12.24 -7.30 2.26
CA ILE A 44 -11.20 -8.19 2.75
C ILE A 44 -10.02 -8.15 1.77
N ARG A 45 -8.81 -7.91 2.30
CA ARG A 45 -7.56 -7.99 1.54
C ARG A 45 -6.60 -8.96 2.24
N SER A 46 -6.20 -10.02 1.53
CA SER A 46 -5.14 -10.93 1.95
C SER A 46 -3.81 -10.52 1.32
N GLU A 47 -2.69 -10.84 1.97
CA GLU A 47 -1.33 -10.71 1.42
C GLU A 47 -0.97 -9.29 0.91
N VAL A 48 -1.43 -8.25 1.61
CA VAL A 48 -1.07 -6.87 1.23
C VAL A 48 0.38 -6.60 1.60
N THR A 49 1.22 -6.43 0.59
CA THR A 49 2.64 -6.11 0.74
C THR A 49 2.93 -4.74 0.15
N ARG A 50 4.01 -4.11 0.59
CA ARG A 50 4.46 -2.81 0.07
C ARG A 50 4.80 -2.85 -1.43
N SER A 51 5.22 -4.01 -1.94
CA SER A 51 5.76 -4.12 -3.30
C SER A 51 4.61 -4.21 -4.31
N GLY A 52 4.59 -3.31 -5.29
CA GLY A 52 3.61 -3.33 -6.40
C GLY A 52 2.29 -2.59 -6.14
N THR A 53 2.02 -2.10 -4.94
CA THR A 53 0.84 -1.28 -4.66
C THR A 53 1.07 0.20 -5.04
N MET A 54 0.19 0.76 -5.85
CA MET A 54 0.14 2.18 -6.22
C MET A 54 -1.15 2.83 -5.69
N GLY A 55 -1.13 4.15 -5.51
CA GLY A 55 -2.33 4.92 -5.16
C GLY A 55 -2.92 4.57 -3.78
N GLY A 56 -4.25 4.60 -3.66
CA GLY A 56 -4.97 4.49 -2.38
C GLY A 56 -4.67 3.23 -1.57
N VAL A 57 -4.33 2.11 -2.23
CA VAL A 57 -3.97 0.84 -1.58
C VAL A 57 -2.64 0.95 -0.81
N MET A 58 -1.67 1.71 -1.34
CA MET A 58 -0.40 1.94 -0.66
C MET A 58 -0.58 2.75 0.63
N ARG A 59 -1.56 3.68 0.65
CA ARG A 59 -1.91 4.45 1.84
C ARG A 59 -2.60 3.56 2.88
N GLU A 60 -3.57 2.74 2.46
CA GLU A 60 -4.21 1.72 3.31
C GLU A 60 -3.15 0.82 3.96
N TYR A 61 -2.19 0.31 3.17
CA TYR A 61 -1.08 -0.49 3.68
C TYR A 61 -0.22 0.28 4.69
N THR A 62 0.15 1.52 4.39
CA THR A 62 0.98 2.35 5.28
C THR A 62 0.31 2.59 6.63
N ILE A 63 -1.01 2.77 6.63
CA ILE A 63 -1.81 2.90 7.85
C ILE A 63 -1.88 1.56 8.58
N ALA A 64 -2.21 0.47 7.89
CA ALA A 64 -2.27 -0.87 8.45
C ALA A 64 -0.94 -1.31 9.09
N ALA A 65 0.20 -0.90 8.52
CA ALA A 65 1.52 -1.15 9.09
C ALA A 65 1.74 -0.48 10.47
N ARG A 66 1.00 0.59 10.79
CA ARG A 66 1.05 1.29 12.09
C ARG A 66 0.02 0.77 13.09
N VAL A 67 -0.98 0.04 12.63
CA VAL A 67 -2.06 -0.51 13.47
C VAL A 67 -1.64 -1.89 14.00
N ASN A 68 -1.81 -2.10 15.31
CA ASN A 68 -1.51 -3.38 15.93
C ASN A 68 -2.53 -4.46 15.49
N PRO A 69 -2.09 -5.71 15.25
CA PRO A 69 -3.01 -6.82 14.99
C PRO A 69 -4.08 -6.95 16.10
N GLY A 70 -5.30 -7.27 15.70
CA GLY A 70 -6.47 -7.33 16.59
C GLY A 70 -7.07 -5.98 16.95
N LYS A 71 -6.57 -4.86 16.40
CA LYS A 71 -7.11 -3.51 16.67
C LYS A 71 -7.65 -2.84 15.41
N LEU A 72 -8.64 -1.97 15.62
CA LEU A 72 -9.14 -1.02 14.63
C LEU A 72 -8.22 0.21 14.56
N SER A 73 -8.05 0.75 13.36
CA SER A 73 -7.43 2.05 13.15
C SER A 73 -8.32 3.20 13.63
N GLU A 74 -7.75 4.39 13.69
CA GLU A 74 -8.54 5.62 13.73
C GLU A 74 -9.30 5.81 12.40
N LEU A 75 -10.33 6.66 12.42
CA LEU A 75 -11.04 7.06 11.21
C LEU A 75 -10.13 7.93 10.34
N ILE A 76 -9.97 7.56 9.08
CA ILE A 76 -9.25 8.34 8.08
C ILE A 76 -10.26 8.91 7.10
N THR A 77 -10.14 10.21 6.79
CA THR A 77 -10.91 10.83 5.72
C THR A 77 -9.95 11.42 4.71
N ASP A 78 -9.94 10.85 3.51
CA ASP A 78 -9.17 11.34 2.38
C ASP A 78 -9.98 12.46 1.72
N THR A 79 -9.55 13.71 1.98
CA THR A 79 -10.10 14.92 1.36
C THR A 79 -9.24 15.47 0.23
N ASP A 80 -8.02 14.94 0.06
CA ASP A 80 -7.04 15.49 -0.88
C ASP A 80 -7.43 15.22 -2.33
N GLU A 81 -7.36 16.27 -3.17
CA GLU A 81 -7.55 16.24 -4.62
C GLU A 81 -6.42 15.53 -5.39
N ASP A 82 -5.59 14.73 -4.72
CA ASP A 82 -4.52 14.00 -5.39
C ASP A 82 -5.14 12.81 -6.13
N GLU A 83 -5.56 13.06 -7.37
CA GLU A 83 -6.25 12.13 -8.29
C GLU A 83 -5.57 10.76 -8.40
N ARG A 84 -4.28 10.68 -8.07
CA ARG A 84 -3.49 9.44 -8.01
C ARG A 84 -4.01 8.43 -6.99
N TYR A 85 -4.80 8.87 -6.00
CA TYR A 85 -5.23 8.05 -4.86
C TYR A 85 -6.71 7.68 -4.87
N GLY A 86 -7.51 8.21 -5.80
CA GLY A 86 -8.91 7.85 -6.03
C GLY A 86 -9.94 8.85 -5.47
N LEU A 87 -11.21 8.42 -5.42
CA LEU A 87 -12.34 9.22 -4.91
C LEU A 87 -12.21 9.54 -3.42
N ALA A 88 -12.63 10.74 -3.02
CA ALA A 88 -12.73 11.16 -1.62
C ALA A 88 -13.54 10.13 -0.82
N ARG A 89 -12.98 9.64 0.30
CA ARG A 89 -13.54 8.54 1.08
C ARG A 89 -13.18 8.65 2.56
N SER A 90 -14.10 8.24 3.43
CA SER A 90 -13.84 8.00 4.84
C SER A 90 -13.79 6.49 5.11
N PHE A 91 -12.72 6.01 5.74
CA PHE A 91 -12.51 4.59 5.99
C PHE A 91 -11.72 4.35 7.29
N PHE A 92 -11.80 3.13 7.78
CA PHE A 92 -10.98 2.60 8.86
C PHE A 92 -10.58 1.17 8.52
N LEU A 93 -9.58 0.65 9.21
CA LEU A 93 -8.97 -0.64 8.90
C LEU A 93 -8.93 -1.50 10.15
N PHE A 94 -9.20 -2.80 9.99
CA PHE A 94 -8.92 -3.81 11.00
C PHE A 94 -7.75 -4.67 10.51
N VAL A 95 -6.71 -4.80 11.33
CA VAL A 95 -5.58 -5.69 11.02
C VAL A 95 -5.78 -6.98 11.77
N GLU A 96 -6.12 -8.06 11.07
CA GLU A 96 -6.35 -9.36 11.70
C GLU A 96 -5.03 -9.99 12.16
N LYS A 97 -4.08 -10.16 11.25
CA LYS A 97 -2.77 -10.74 11.50
C LYS A 97 -1.71 -9.98 10.74
N ARG A 98 -0.50 -9.92 11.31
CA ARG A 98 0.70 -9.51 10.60
C ARG A 98 1.65 -10.68 10.55
N GLU A 99 1.89 -11.19 9.35
CA GLU A 99 2.95 -12.16 9.12
C GLU A 99 4.22 -11.36 8.84
N ALA A 100 5.23 -11.53 9.69
CA ALA A 100 6.57 -11.22 9.27
C ALA A 100 6.92 -12.25 8.20
N TYR A 101 7.42 -11.81 7.04
CA TYR A 101 8.16 -12.71 6.18
C TYR A 101 9.18 -13.43 7.05
N GLU A 102 9.25 -14.77 6.97
CA GLU A 102 10.41 -15.49 7.49
C GLU A 102 11.63 -14.70 7.03
N GLU A 103 12.50 -14.32 7.98
CA GLU A 103 13.78 -13.73 7.62
C GLU A 103 14.36 -14.63 6.55
N THR A 104 14.50 -14.13 5.32
CA THR A 104 15.33 -14.78 4.31
C THR A 104 16.64 -15.03 5.03
N GLY A 105 16.91 -16.30 5.36
CA GLY A 105 18.11 -16.67 6.09
C GLY A 105 19.32 -16.05 5.41
N ASN A 106 20.44 -15.90 6.12
CA ASN A 106 21.61 -15.20 5.60
C ASN A 106 21.98 -15.59 4.15
N GLU A 107 21.76 -16.84 3.76
CA GLU A 107 21.90 -17.35 2.39
C GLU A 107 20.98 -16.64 1.37
N GLY A 108 19.67 -16.56 1.61
CA GLY A 108 18.73 -15.86 0.72
C GLY A 108 18.98 -14.36 0.62
N MET A 109 19.46 -13.74 1.70
CA MET A 109 19.91 -12.34 1.69
C MET A 109 21.16 -12.13 0.83
N VAL A 110 22.13 -13.05 0.92
CA VAL A 110 23.35 -13.03 0.08
C VAL A 110 22.99 -13.22 -1.38
N ASP A 111 22.14 -14.18 -1.71
CA ASP A 111 21.69 -14.45 -3.08
C ASP A 111 20.99 -13.24 -3.69
N MET A 112 20.06 -12.60 -2.96
CA MET A 112 19.41 -11.37 -3.41
C MET A 112 20.40 -10.23 -3.67
N GLN A 113 21.38 -10.04 -2.79
CA GLN A 113 22.38 -8.98 -2.96
C GLN A 113 23.32 -9.26 -4.14
N VAL A 114 23.72 -10.53 -4.33
CA VAL A 114 24.57 -10.96 -5.46
C VAL A 114 23.83 -10.77 -6.78
N GLU A 115 22.57 -11.21 -6.87
CA GLU A 115 21.75 -10.99 -8.07
C GLU A 115 21.54 -9.50 -8.37
N GLY A 116 21.25 -8.70 -7.35
CA GLY A 116 21.07 -7.25 -7.49
C GLY A 116 22.33 -6.58 -8.06
N ARG A 117 23.51 -6.95 -7.55
CA ARG A 117 24.80 -6.47 -8.09
C ARG A 117 25.04 -6.96 -9.52
N LEU A 118 24.74 -8.22 -9.82
CA LEU A 118 24.93 -8.80 -11.15
C LEU A 118 24.10 -8.05 -12.21
N ARG A 119 22.82 -7.76 -11.91
CA ARG A 119 21.94 -6.96 -12.79
C ARG A 119 22.48 -5.54 -13.01
N GLY A 120 23.06 -4.93 -11.97
CA GLY A 120 23.73 -3.64 -12.08
C GLY A 120 24.91 -3.67 -13.05
N TYR A 121 25.78 -4.68 -12.94
CA TYR A 121 26.91 -4.85 -13.85
C TYR A 121 26.48 -5.13 -15.29
N GLN A 122 25.45 -5.98 -15.48
CA GLN A 122 24.88 -6.24 -16.81
C GLN A 122 24.34 -4.96 -17.45
N SER A 123 23.63 -4.13 -16.68
CA SER A 123 23.10 -2.86 -17.18
C SER A 123 24.21 -1.88 -17.59
N ALA A 124 25.26 -1.76 -16.77
CA ALA A 124 26.42 -0.94 -17.07
C ALA A 124 27.21 -1.44 -18.29
N ALA A 125 27.38 -2.76 -18.42
CA ALA A 125 28.04 -3.38 -19.57
C ALA A 125 27.26 -3.11 -20.87
N LEU A 126 25.92 -3.23 -20.82
CA LEU A 126 25.05 -2.93 -21.96
C LEU A 126 25.17 -1.47 -22.40
N MET A 127 25.15 -0.53 -21.46
CA MET A 127 25.34 0.90 -21.73
C MET A 127 26.71 1.20 -22.35
N ASN A 128 27.78 0.63 -21.81
CA ASN A 128 29.11 0.78 -22.35
C ASN A 128 29.22 0.22 -23.78
N TRP A 129 28.59 -0.92 -24.05
CA TRP A 129 28.54 -1.50 -25.38
C TRP A 129 27.82 -0.57 -26.37
N PHE A 130 26.67 -0.01 -26.00
CA PHE A 130 25.99 0.99 -26.84
C PHE A 130 26.82 2.25 -27.08
N MET A 131 27.54 2.75 -26.07
CA MET A 131 28.41 3.92 -26.21
C MET A 131 29.60 3.64 -27.15
N GLN A 132 30.23 2.47 -27.04
CA GLN A 132 31.32 2.06 -27.93
C GLN A 132 30.83 1.88 -29.36
N ALA A 133 29.66 1.23 -29.54
CA ALA A 133 29.04 1.08 -30.85
C ALA A 133 28.76 2.44 -31.49
N LYS A 134 28.16 3.39 -30.75
CA LYS A 134 27.93 4.77 -31.20
C LYS A 134 29.22 5.48 -31.58
N ALA A 135 30.26 5.39 -30.76
CA ALA A 135 31.56 6.01 -31.02
C ALA A 135 32.23 5.43 -32.28
N SER A 136 32.11 4.13 -32.51
CA SER A 136 32.68 3.46 -33.70
C SER A 136 31.91 3.75 -34.99
N ALA A 137 30.66 4.23 -34.90
CA ALA A 137 29.78 4.41 -36.04
C ALA A 137 29.90 5.78 -36.75
N ASN A 138 30.87 6.64 -36.39
CA ASN A 138 31.01 8.01 -36.93
C ASN A 138 29.70 8.82 -36.88
N PHE A 139 28.94 8.69 -35.80
CA PHE A 139 27.65 9.35 -35.64
C PHE A 139 27.82 10.86 -35.39
N SER A 140 27.45 11.72 -36.35
CA SER A 140 27.31 13.17 -36.09
C SER A 140 25.88 13.46 -35.62
N ALA A 141 25.72 14.10 -34.47
CA ALA A 141 24.41 14.60 -34.06
C ALA A 141 23.90 15.61 -35.10
N ALA A 142 22.63 15.47 -35.51
CA ALA A 142 21.98 16.48 -36.36
C ALA A 142 21.95 17.82 -35.60
N PRO A 143 22.15 18.97 -36.29
CA PRO A 143 22.10 20.27 -35.64
C PRO A 143 20.72 20.46 -35.01
N THR A 144 20.69 20.79 -33.72
CA THR A 144 19.49 21.24 -33.03
C THR A 144 19.24 22.69 -33.40
N GLU A 145 18.11 22.96 -34.07
CA GLU A 145 17.59 24.31 -34.35
C GLU A 145 17.24 25.07 -33.06
#